data_AF-A0A7C9U0X2-F1
#
_entry.id   AF-A0A7C9U0X2-F1
#
_cell.length_a   1.000
_cell.length_b   1.000
_cell.length_c   1.000
_cell.angle_alpha   90.00
_cell.angle_beta   90.00
_cell.angle_gamma   90.00
#
_symmetry.space_group_name_H-M   'P 1'
#
loop_
_entity.id
_entity.type
_entity.pdbx_description
1 polymer ?
#
loop_
_entity_poly.entity_id
_entity_poly.type
_entity_poly.pdbx_seq_one_letter_code
_entity_poly.pdbx_strand_id
1 'polypeptide(L)'
;MLNRSQLQKLALIRLKEAKVLLDNDLYSGAYYLSGYVIECALKACIAKRTREFDFPDKKTVLDSYSHDLEKLVKTARIEVLLKEHLENEPEFEKNWSCVKDWSEESRYKEYNPEKANDIYLAVNDTNYGVLQWVQQYW
;
A
#
# COMPACT_ATOMS: atom_id res chain seq x y z
N MET A 1 -9.85 -2.12 16.19
CA MET A 1 -8.83 -1.72 15.20
C MET A 1 -7.82 -2.85 15.10
N LEU A 2 -7.39 -3.23 13.89
CA LEU A 2 -6.30 -4.21 13.75
C LEU A 2 -5.01 -3.61 14.34
N ASN A 3 -4.24 -4.42 15.05
CA ASN A 3 -2.93 -3.99 15.53
C ASN A 3 -1.87 -4.03 14.40
N ARG A 4 -0.71 -3.43 14.64
CA ARG A 4 0.41 -3.36 13.68
C ARG A 4 0.77 -4.72 13.07
N SER A 5 0.92 -5.76 13.89
CA SER A 5 1.31 -7.10 13.43
C SER A 5 0.24 -7.73 12.54
N GLN A 6 -1.04 -7.52 12.87
CA GLN A 6 -2.15 -7.97 12.04
C GLN A 6 -2.17 -7.28 10.67
N LEU A 7 -1.88 -5.97 10.61
CA LEU A 7 -1.80 -5.21 9.36
C LEU A 7 -0.63 -5.66 8.48
N GLN A 8 0.56 -5.85 9.06
CA GLN A 8 1.72 -6.40 8.34
C GLN A 8 1.42 -7.78 7.77
N LYS A 9 0.83 -8.68 8.59
CA LYS A 9 0.42 -10.02 8.14
C LYS A 9 -0.62 -9.93 7.03
N LEU A 10 -1.60 -9.03 7.14
CA LEU A 10 -2.63 -8.85 6.13
C LEU A 10 -2.05 -8.36 4.80
N ALA A 11 -1.12 -7.41 4.81
CA ALA A 11 -0.42 -6.94 3.60
C ALA A 11 0.25 -8.11 2.86
N LEU A 12 0.95 -8.99 3.59
CA LEU A 12 1.62 -10.15 3.00
C LEU A 12 0.64 -11.23 2.50
N ILE A 13 -0.51 -11.41 3.17
CA ILE A 13 -1.56 -12.30 2.69
C ILE A 13 -2.15 -11.76 1.38
N ARG A 14 -2.48 -10.46 1.34
CA ARG A 14 -3.07 -9.80 0.17
C ARG A 14 -2.12 -9.83 -1.03
N LEU A 15 -0.81 -9.70 -0.79
CA LEU A 15 0.20 -9.82 -1.83
C LEU A 15 0.21 -11.24 -2.45
N LYS A 16 0.16 -12.28 -1.60
CA LYS A 16 0.10 -13.67 -2.07
C LYS A 16 -1.18 -13.94 -2.86
N GLU A 17 -2.32 -13.46 -2.37
CA GLU A 17 -3.60 -13.58 -3.07
C GLU A 17 -3.58 -12.84 -4.41
N ALA A 18 -3.05 -11.62 -4.45
CA ALA A 18 -2.90 -10.86 -5.69
C ALA A 18 -2.10 -11.64 -6.75
N LYS A 19 -1.01 -12.30 -6.34
CA LYS A 19 -0.23 -13.16 -7.24
C LYS A 19 -1.04 -14.36 -7.74
N VAL A 20 -1.74 -15.07 -6.85
CA VAL A 20 -2.58 -16.22 -7.23
C VAL A 20 -3.67 -15.79 -8.21
N LEU A 21 -4.32 -14.66 -7.98
CA LEU A 21 -5.34 -14.13 -8.88
C LEU A 21 -4.73 -13.76 -10.24
N LEU A 22 -3.58 -13.10 -10.27
CA LEU A 22 -2.89 -12.73 -11.49
C LEU A 22 -2.51 -13.95 -12.33
N ASP A 23 -2.00 -15.01 -11.68
CA ASP A 23 -1.60 -16.27 -12.32
C ASP A 23 -2.79 -17.10 -12.85
N ASN A 24 -4.01 -16.77 -12.43
CA ASN A 24 -5.25 -17.44 -12.85
C ASN A 24 -6.15 -16.52 -13.69
N ASP A 25 -5.58 -15.48 -14.29
CA ASP A 25 -6.28 -14.52 -15.17
C ASP A 25 -7.42 -13.74 -14.50
N LEU A 26 -7.42 -13.65 -13.16
CA LEU A 26 -8.40 -12.91 -12.37
C LEU A 26 -7.91 -11.46 -12.14
N TYR A 27 -7.74 -10.72 -13.24
CA TYR A 27 -7.03 -9.44 -13.30
C TYR A 27 -7.61 -8.33 -12.42
N SER A 28 -8.92 -8.12 -12.45
CA SER A 28 -9.56 -7.10 -11.59
C SER A 28 -9.35 -7.37 -10.11
N GLY A 29 -9.39 -8.66 -9.70
CA GLY A 29 -9.11 -9.06 -8.33
C GLY A 29 -7.65 -8.85 -7.96
N ALA A 30 -6.71 -9.21 -8.85
CA ALA A 30 -5.28 -8.99 -8.66
C ALA A 30 -4.95 -7.50 -8.52
N TYR A 31 -5.49 -6.65 -9.40
CA TYR A 31 -5.33 -5.20 -9.35
C TYR A 31 -5.86 -4.63 -8.03
N TYR A 32 -7.08 -5.02 -7.67
CA TYR A 32 -7.74 -4.59 -6.45
C TYR A 32 -6.94 -4.94 -5.20
N LEU A 33 -6.52 -6.21 -5.06
CA LEU A 33 -5.76 -6.64 -3.88
C LEU A 33 -4.36 -6.03 -3.82
N SER A 34 -3.72 -5.76 -4.97
CA SER A 34 -2.39 -5.12 -5.01
C SER A 34 -2.38 -3.75 -4.32
N GLY A 35 -3.41 -2.92 -4.53
CA GLY A 35 -3.50 -1.63 -3.81
C GLY A 35 -3.73 -1.80 -2.30
N TYR A 36 -4.51 -2.81 -1.88
CA TYR A 36 -4.69 -3.11 -0.45
C TYR A 36 -3.39 -3.52 0.26
N VAL A 37 -2.42 -4.09 -0.46
CA VAL A 37 -1.11 -4.40 0.11
C VAL A 37 -0.47 -3.13 0.67
N ILE A 38 -0.48 -2.05 -0.11
CA ILE A 38 0.12 -0.76 0.26
C ILE A 38 -0.73 -0.04 1.30
N GLU A 39 -2.06 -0.09 1.19
CA GLU A 39 -2.95 0.45 2.22
C GLU A 39 -2.68 -0.19 3.59
N CYS A 40 -2.63 -1.53 3.65
CA CYS A 40 -2.33 -2.26 4.88
C CYS A 40 -0.94 -1.90 5.40
N ALA A 41 0.03 -1.72 4.50
CA ALA A 41 1.39 -1.40 4.87
C ALA A 41 1.51 0.00 5.50
N LEU A 42 0.90 1.02 4.89
CA LEU A 42 0.86 2.38 5.42
C LEU A 42 0.08 2.44 6.75
N LYS A 43 -1.02 1.70 6.87
CA LYS A 43 -1.76 1.59 8.14
C LYS A 43 -0.91 0.93 9.23
N ALA A 44 -0.02 0.00 8.89
CA ALA A 44 0.95 -0.53 9.85
C ALA A 44 1.98 0.53 10.30
N CYS A 45 2.46 1.39 9.39
CA CYS A 45 3.29 2.56 9.75
C CYS A 45 2.57 3.49 10.74
N ILE A 46 1.28 3.77 10.51
CA ILE A 46 0.47 4.59 11.42
C ILE A 46 0.34 3.89 12.79
N ALA A 47 0.01 2.60 12.80
CA ALA A 47 -0.16 1.83 14.04
C ALA A 47 1.13 1.70 14.86
N LYS A 48 2.31 1.71 14.23
CA LYS A 48 3.61 1.75 14.91
C LYS A 48 3.80 2.99 15.78
N ARG A 49 3.15 4.10 15.42
CA ARG A 49 3.27 5.38 16.11
C ARG A 49 2.33 5.52 17.30
N THR A 50 1.27 4.71 17.35
CA THR A 50 0.39 4.61 18.51
C THR A 50 0.95 3.54 19.44
N ARG A 51 1.57 3.94 20.56
CA ARG A 51 2.08 2.96 21.54
C ARG A 51 0.92 2.22 22.17
N GLU A 52 1.19 0.99 22.59
CA GLU A 52 0.28 0.27 23.49
C GLU A 52 0.06 1.16 24.72
N PHE A 53 -1.21 1.38 25.09
CA PHE A 53 -1.66 2.29 26.16
C PHE A 53 -1.69 3.80 25.87
N ASP A 54 -1.25 4.27 24.70
CA ASP A 54 -1.51 5.66 24.27
C ASP A 54 -2.91 5.76 23.66
N PHE A 55 -3.67 6.79 24.08
CA PHE A 55 -4.91 7.13 23.39
C PHE A 55 -4.53 7.73 22.03
N PRO A 56 -4.87 7.08 20.90
CA PRO A 56 -4.52 7.60 19.59
C PRO A 56 -5.26 8.92 19.37
N ASP A 57 -4.57 9.89 18.78
CA ASP A 57 -5.17 11.15 18.38
C ASP A 57 -6.41 10.88 17.49
N LYS A 58 -7.56 11.49 17.84
CA LYS A 58 -8.86 11.21 17.21
C LYS A 58 -8.79 11.42 15.69
N LYS A 59 -8.04 12.41 15.23
CA LYS A 59 -7.85 12.71 13.81
C LYS A 59 -7.03 11.61 13.14
N THR A 60 -5.96 11.12 13.76
CA THR A 60 -5.17 9.98 13.27
C THR A 60 -6.01 8.71 13.13
N VAL A 61 -6.91 8.44 14.07
CA VAL A 61 -7.85 7.31 13.98
C VAL A 61 -8.79 7.47 12.80
N LEU A 62 -9.42 8.64 12.65
CA LEU A 62 -10.35 8.90 11.54
C LEU A 62 -9.63 8.85 10.18
N ASP A 63 -8.47 9.47 10.06
CA ASP A 63 -7.67 9.51 8.84
C ASP A 63 -7.12 8.13 8.47
N SER A 64 -6.90 7.23 9.44
CA SER A 64 -6.52 5.83 9.18
C SER A 64 -7.63 4.98 8.55
N TYR A 65 -8.89 5.46 8.56
CA TYR A 65 -9.97 4.84 7.80
C TYR A 65 -10.01 5.29 6.34
N SER A 66 -9.15 6.25 5.96
CA SER A 66 -8.98 6.60 4.55
C SER A 66 -8.43 5.41 3.77
N HIS A 67 -8.83 5.34 2.51
CA HIS A 67 -8.31 4.45 1.49
C HIS A 67 -7.39 5.20 0.49
N ASP A 68 -7.26 6.52 0.66
CA ASP A 68 -6.37 7.38 -0.13
C ASP A 68 -4.92 7.19 0.36
N LEU A 69 -4.08 6.63 -0.52
CA LEU A 69 -2.71 6.28 -0.20
C LEU A 69 -1.84 7.52 0.10
N GLU A 70 -2.06 8.65 -0.58
CA GLU A 70 -1.31 9.88 -0.32
C GLU A 70 -1.67 10.48 1.04
N LYS A 71 -2.95 10.43 1.42
CA LYS A 71 -3.38 10.78 2.78
C LYS A 71 -2.75 9.86 3.81
N LEU A 72 -2.73 8.56 3.57
CA LEU A 72 -2.13 7.60 4.49
C LEU A 72 -0.62 7.81 4.66
N VAL A 73 0.11 8.19 3.60
CA VAL A 73 1.52 8.60 3.68
C VAL A 73 1.70 9.80 4.63
N LYS A 74 0.87 10.84 4.50
CA LYS A 74 0.89 12.03 5.38
C LYS A 74 0.55 11.65 6.82
N THR A 75 -0.44 10.81 7.04
CA THR A 75 -0.82 10.34 8.38
C THR A 75 0.27 9.47 9.01
N ALA A 76 0.99 8.70 8.19
CA ALA A 76 2.17 7.92 8.61
C ALA A 76 3.38 8.81 8.94
N ARG A 77 3.40 10.08 8.50
CA ARG A 77 4.53 11.03 8.63
C ARG A 77 5.79 10.57 7.90
N ILE A 78 5.62 9.98 6.72
CA ILE A 78 6.72 9.52 5.85
C ILE A 78 6.77 10.29 4.52
N GLU A 79 6.02 11.39 4.38
CA GLU A 79 5.93 12.19 3.15
C GLU A 79 7.26 12.83 2.74
N VAL A 80 8.07 13.28 3.71
CA VAL A 80 9.39 13.86 3.43
C VAL A 80 10.34 12.78 2.90
N LEU A 81 10.34 11.61 3.56
CA LEU A 81 11.13 10.45 3.15
C LEU A 81 10.70 9.93 1.77
N LEU A 82 9.40 9.92 1.50
CA LEU A 82 8.87 9.55 0.20
C LEU A 82 9.37 10.52 -0.88
N LYS A 83 9.25 11.83 -0.63
CA LYS A 83 9.69 12.86 -1.58
C LYS A 83 11.18 12.74 -1.88
N GLU A 84 12.02 12.59 -0.85
CA GLU A 84 13.46 12.39 -1.02
C GLU A 84 13.76 11.13 -1.84
N HIS A 85 13.05 10.03 -1.60
CA HIS A 85 13.26 8.80 -2.36
C HIS A 85 12.82 8.93 -3.83
N LEU A 86 11.67 9.57 -4.09
CA LEU A 86 11.17 9.85 -5.44
C LEU A 86 12.13 10.71 -6.26
N GLU A 87 12.82 11.67 -5.62
CA GLU A 87 13.79 12.55 -6.30
C GLU A 87 15.09 11.83 -6.69
N ASN A 88 15.46 10.77 -5.95
CA ASN A 88 16.72 10.05 -6.15
C ASN A 88 16.58 8.73 -6.92
N GLU A 89 15.37 8.15 -7.00
CA GLU A 89 15.14 6.82 -7.57
C GLU A 89 14.01 6.85 -8.63
N PRO A 90 14.34 7.09 -9.92
CA PRO A 90 13.35 7.20 -10.99
C PRO A 90 12.51 5.94 -11.23
N GLU A 91 13.07 4.75 -11.03
CA GLU A 91 12.37 3.48 -11.13
C GLU A 91 11.31 3.34 -10.03
N PHE A 92 11.65 3.76 -8.81
CA PHE A 92 10.70 3.81 -7.70
C PHE A 92 9.59 4.84 -7.97
N GLU A 93 9.92 6.00 -8.54
CA GLU A 93 8.93 7.01 -8.91
C GLU A 93 7.86 6.46 -9.86
N LYS A 94 8.26 5.69 -10.88
CA LYS A 94 7.31 5.03 -11.79
C LYS A 94 6.40 4.06 -11.05
N ASN A 95 6.96 3.25 -10.16
CA ASN A 95 6.21 2.29 -9.37
C ASN A 95 5.22 2.99 -8.42
N TRP A 96 5.67 4.05 -7.73
CA TRP A 96 4.80 4.86 -6.89
C TRP A 96 3.69 5.53 -7.70
N SER A 97 4.01 6.08 -8.88
CA SER A 97 3.03 6.70 -9.77
C SER A 97 1.99 5.70 -10.28
N CYS A 98 2.36 4.43 -10.51
CA CYS A 98 1.40 3.37 -10.83
C CYS A 98 0.46 3.05 -9.64
N VAL A 99 1.03 2.96 -8.44
CA VAL A 99 0.30 2.56 -7.23
C VAL A 99 -0.61 3.66 -6.70
N LYS A 100 -0.16 4.92 -6.69
CA LYS A 100 -0.90 6.04 -6.08
C LYS A 100 -2.24 6.34 -6.77
N ASP A 101 -2.39 5.93 -8.02
CA ASP A 101 -3.62 6.09 -8.81
C ASP A 101 -4.71 5.06 -8.42
N TRP A 102 -4.37 4.07 -7.59
CA TRP A 102 -5.32 3.10 -7.06
C TRP A 102 -6.30 3.74 -6.06
N SER A 103 -7.53 3.23 -6.00
CA SER A 103 -8.53 3.57 -4.99
C SER A 103 -9.42 2.37 -4.65
N GLU A 104 -10.15 2.43 -3.55
CA GLU A 104 -11.12 1.41 -3.15
C GLU A 104 -12.23 1.20 -4.20
N GLU A 105 -12.53 2.24 -4.99
CA GLU A 105 -13.49 2.20 -6.10
C GLU A 105 -13.05 1.27 -7.23
N SER A 106 -11.77 0.90 -7.30
CA SER A 106 -11.26 -0.15 -8.19
C SER A 106 -11.99 -1.49 -8.01
N ARG A 107 -12.64 -1.72 -6.86
CA ARG A 107 -13.51 -2.89 -6.64
C ARG A 107 -14.63 -3.02 -7.68
N TYR A 108 -15.14 -1.91 -8.17
CA TYR A 108 -16.31 -1.87 -9.07
C TYR A 108 -15.93 -1.70 -10.55
N LYS A 109 -14.65 -1.84 -10.87
CA LYS A 109 -14.12 -1.65 -12.23
C LYS A 109 -13.51 -2.93 -12.76
N GLU A 110 -13.49 -3.05 -14.08
CA GLU A 110 -12.77 -4.10 -14.78
C GLU A 110 -11.37 -3.62 -15.17
N TYR A 111 -10.39 -4.51 -15.02
CA TYR A 111 -9.00 -4.24 -15.37
C TYR A 111 -8.49 -5.31 -16.32
N ASN A 112 -7.68 -4.87 -17.29
CA ASN A 112 -7.03 -5.74 -18.25
C ASN A 112 -5.77 -6.40 -17.64
N PRO A 113 -5.19 -7.41 -18.31
CA PRO A 113 -3.99 -8.09 -17.82
C PRO A 113 -2.81 -7.15 -17.58
N GLU A 114 -2.62 -6.19 -18.50
CA GLU A 114 -1.53 -5.19 -18.44
C GLU A 114 -1.60 -4.39 -17.15
N LYS A 115 -2.74 -3.76 -16.84
CA LYS A 115 -2.93 -2.97 -15.62
C LYS A 115 -2.74 -3.79 -14.35
N ALA A 116 -3.25 -5.03 -14.33
CA ALA A 116 -3.11 -5.91 -13.18
C ALA A 116 -1.65 -6.32 -12.95
N ASN A 117 -0.90 -6.59 -14.02
CA ASN A 117 0.51 -6.91 -13.96
C ASN A 117 1.35 -5.68 -13.54
N ASP A 118 1.08 -4.51 -14.11
CA ASP A 118 1.78 -3.26 -13.81
C ASP A 118 1.70 -2.92 -12.31
N ILE A 119 0.50 -2.90 -11.74
CA ILE A 119 0.33 -2.57 -10.32
C ILE A 119 0.95 -3.64 -9.43
N TYR A 120 0.84 -4.92 -9.79
CA TYR A 120 1.42 -6.01 -9.00
C TYR A 120 2.95 -5.88 -8.97
N LEU A 121 3.59 -5.63 -10.11
CA LEU A 121 5.03 -5.43 -10.21
C LEU A 121 5.46 -4.15 -9.48
N ALA A 122 4.73 -3.04 -9.64
CA ALA A 122 5.03 -1.81 -8.91
C ALA A 122 4.99 -2.00 -7.39
N VAL A 123 4.09 -2.84 -6.89
CA VAL A 123 4.01 -3.19 -5.47
C VAL A 123 5.15 -4.13 -5.06
N ASN A 124 5.47 -5.16 -5.86
CA ASN A 124 6.29 -6.30 -5.47
C ASN A 124 7.69 -6.35 -6.12
N ASP A 125 8.13 -5.29 -6.79
CA ASP A 125 9.48 -5.24 -7.36
C ASP A 125 10.55 -5.44 -6.27
N THR A 126 11.63 -6.16 -6.62
CA THR A 126 12.66 -6.60 -5.67
C THR A 126 13.67 -5.51 -5.29
N ASN A 127 13.79 -4.47 -6.13
CA ASN A 127 14.72 -3.37 -5.92
C ASN A 127 13.99 -2.05 -5.66
N TYR A 128 12.87 -1.84 -6.36
CA TYR A 128 12.14 -0.57 -6.42
C TYR A 128 10.66 -0.73 -6.04
N GLY A 129 10.29 -1.83 -5.37
CA GLY A 129 8.91 -2.12 -5.01
C GLY A 129 8.38 -1.18 -3.96
N VAL A 130 7.17 -0.65 -4.16
CA VAL A 130 6.54 0.25 -3.18
C VAL A 130 6.37 -0.44 -1.83
N LEU A 131 6.02 -1.73 -1.82
CA LEU A 131 5.93 -2.48 -0.57
C LEU A 131 7.29 -2.49 0.13
N GLN A 132 8.36 -2.93 -0.54
CA GLN A 132 9.70 -3.02 0.04
C GLN A 132 10.16 -1.72 0.68
N TRP A 133 9.87 -0.57 0.05
CA TRP A 133 10.16 0.74 0.62
C TRP A 133 9.33 1.01 1.88
N VAL A 134 7.99 0.84 1.82
CA VAL A 134 7.11 1.08 2.99
C VAL A 134 7.48 0.16 4.17
N GLN A 135 7.95 -1.06 3.89
CA GLN A 135 8.35 -2.03 4.91
C GLN A 135 9.52 -1.56 5.79
N GLN A 136 10.31 -0.59 5.34
CA GLN A 136 11.40 -0.02 6.15
C GLN A 136 10.86 0.84 7.30
N TYR A 137 9.64 1.34 7.17
CA TYR A 137 9.03 2.30 8.10
C TYR A 137 7.93 1.71 8.95
N TRP A 138 7.31 0.61 8.52
CA TRP A 138 6.21 -0.03 9.23
C TRP A 138 6.62 -0.84 10.44
#